data_AF-A0A953A306-F1
#
_entry.id   AF-A0A953A306-F1
#
_cell.length_a   1.000
_cell.length_b   1.000
_cell.length_c   1.000
_cell.angle_alpha   90.00
_cell.angle_beta   90.00
_cell.angle_gamma   90.00
#
_symmetry.space_group_name_H-M   'P 1'
#
loop_
_entity.id
_entity.type
_entity.pdbx_description
1 polymer ?
#
loop_
_entity_poly.entity_id
_entity_poly.type
_entity_poly.pdbx_seq_one_letter_code
_entity_poly.pdbx_strand_id
1 'polypeptide(L)'
;KDGMNKYGITTNPVFIPGPVEPRYSTFLSFIGFSVDEHSGENLYIDATVAYRRACLNAIEYLKKFGYSGEQAYLLLGAAPIEGRISGVVDIPNACCSLYLPVEIFEFDIRPNAQGPTSADRGMAART
;
A
#
# COMPACT_ATOMS: atom_id res chain seq x y z
N LYS A 1 -14.82 -7.83 -35.35
CA LYS A 1 -14.07 -9.05 -35.74
C LYS A 1 -12.61 -8.65 -36.00
N ASP A 2 -11.65 -9.51 -35.62
CA ASP A 2 -10.20 -9.28 -35.70
C ASP A 2 -9.63 -8.13 -34.83
N GLY A 3 -10.04 -8.08 -33.55
CA GLY A 3 -9.60 -7.01 -32.63
C GLY A 3 -8.14 -7.12 -32.20
N MET A 4 -7.64 -8.35 -32.00
CA MET A 4 -6.27 -8.59 -31.53
C MET A 4 -5.22 -8.00 -32.47
N ASN A 5 -5.33 -8.27 -33.78
CA ASN A 5 -4.40 -7.74 -34.76
C ASN A 5 -4.53 -6.21 -34.91
N LYS A 6 -5.77 -5.69 -34.93
CA LYS A 6 -6.03 -4.24 -35.09
C LYS A 6 -5.47 -3.39 -33.96
N TYR A 7 -5.47 -3.90 -32.74
CA TYR A 7 -5.03 -3.17 -31.55
C TYR A 7 -3.72 -3.69 -30.96
N GLY A 8 -3.01 -4.58 -31.65
CA GLY A 8 -1.72 -5.11 -31.19
C GLY A 8 -1.80 -5.88 -29.88
N ILE A 9 -2.94 -6.50 -29.56
CA ILE A 9 -3.12 -7.28 -28.32
C ILE A 9 -2.58 -8.68 -28.55
N THR A 10 -1.36 -8.95 -28.06
CA THR A 10 -0.61 -10.17 -28.34
C THR A 10 -0.61 -11.19 -27.20
N THR A 11 -0.45 -10.73 -25.95
CA THR A 11 -0.14 -11.62 -24.81
C THR A 11 -1.10 -11.47 -23.64
N ASN A 12 -1.55 -10.24 -23.33
CA ASN A 12 -2.34 -9.96 -22.13
C ASN A 12 -3.65 -9.24 -22.50
N PRO A 13 -4.74 -9.47 -21.75
CA PRO A 13 -5.99 -8.73 -21.94
C PRO A 13 -5.84 -7.23 -21.69
N VAL A 14 -6.73 -6.44 -22.32
CA VAL A 14 -6.94 -5.03 -22.00
C VAL A 14 -8.41 -4.85 -21.63
N PHE A 15 -8.67 -4.07 -20.59
CA PHE A 15 -10.03 -3.78 -20.13
C PHE A 15 -10.15 -2.30 -19.77
N ILE A 16 -11.38 -1.79 -19.81
CA ILE A 16 -11.74 -0.47 -19.29
C ILE A 16 -12.47 -0.74 -17.97
N PRO A 17 -12.01 -0.17 -16.84
CA PRO A 17 -12.71 -0.28 -15.56
C PRO A 17 -14.15 0.25 -15.66
N GLY A 18 -15.03 -0.22 -14.76
CA GLY A 18 -16.39 0.27 -14.67
C GLY A 18 -16.44 1.78 -14.34
N PRO A 19 -17.51 2.50 -14.70
CA PRO A 19 -17.62 3.94 -14.45
C PRO A 19 -17.82 4.29 -12.96
N VAL A 20 -18.09 3.29 -12.12
CA VAL A 20 -18.34 3.44 -10.68
C VAL A 20 -17.16 2.82 -9.92
N GLU A 21 -16.39 3.66 -9.26
CA GLU A 21 -15.33 3.28 -8.33
C GLU A 21 -15.52 4.05 -7.01
N PRO A 22 -15.21 3.48 -5.84
CA PRO A 22 -15.11 4.24 -4.61
C PRO A 22 -13.99 5.28 -4.78
N ARG A 23 -14.35 6.55 -4.97
CA ARG A 23 -13.38 7.64 -5.12
C ARG A 23 -13.01 8.18 -3.75
N TYR A 24 -11.84 7.78 -3.28
CA TYR A 24 -11.17 8.42 -2.16
C TYR A 24 -10.38 9.63 -2.67
N SER A 25 -10.45 10.72 -1.92
CA SER A 25 -9.85 12.00 -2.30
C SER A 25 -8.51 12.23 -1.63
N THR A 26 -8.32 11.62 -0.45
CA THR A 26 -7.19 11.90 0.42
C THR A 26 -6.52 10.59 0.83
N PHE A 27 -5.24 10.47 0.50
CA PHE A 27 -4.45 9.30 0.84
C PHE A 27 -3.30 9.68 1.77
N LEU A 28 -3.06 8.84 2.77
CA LEU A 28 -1.81 8.81 3.50
C LEU A 28 -0.88 7.79 2.82
N SER A 29 0.24 8.26 2.29
CA SER A 29 1.14 7.43 1.48
C SER A 29 2.37 6.99 2.27
N PHE A 30 2.72 5.71 2.16
CA PHE A 30 3.89 5.10 2.78
C PHE A 30 4.86 4.65 1.70
N ILE A 31 6.15 4.93 1.89
CA ILE A 31 7.20 4.62 0.91
C ILE A 31 8.01 3.43 1.41
N GLY A 32 8.45 2.59 0.48
CA GLY A 32 9.44 1.55 0.74
C GLY A 32 10.48 1.48 -0.38
N PHE A 33 11.69 1.07 0.00
CA PHE A 33 12.82 0.85 -0.89
C PHE A 33 13.22 -0.61 -0.88
N SER A 34 13.96 -1.08 -1.89
CA SER A 34 14.47 -2.44 -1.99
C SER A 34 15.61 -2.73 -1.00
N VAL A 35 15.39 -2.43 0.29
CA VAL A 35 16.30 -2.72 1.40
C VAL A 35 15.59 -3.66 2.36
N ASP A 36 16.15 -4.85 2.56
CA ASP A 36 15.56 -5.90 3.39
C ASP A 36 15.47 -5.48 4.87
N GLU A 37 14.33 -5.74 5.50
CA GLU A 37 14.03 -5.36 6.88
C GLU A 37 14.81 -6.13 7.95
N HIS A 38 15.38 -7.28 7.62
CA HIS A 38 16.08 -8.15 8.56
C HIS A 38 17.59 -8.06 8.41
N SER A 39 18.10 -8.14 7.18
CA SER A 39 19.54 -8.09 6.89
C SER A 39 20.07 -6.68 6.67
N GLY A 40 19.21 -5.72 6.29
CA GLY A 40 19.62 -4.40 5.84
C GLY A 40 20.30 -4.39 4.46
N GLU A 41 20.27 -5.52 3.74
CA GLU A 41 20.83 -5.65 2.41
C GLU A 41 20.06 -4.79 1.41
N ASN A 42 20.79 -4.02 0.60
CA ASN A 42 20.23 -3.28 -0.52
C ASN A 42 20.18 -4.18 -1.75
N LEU A 43 18.96 -4.61 -2.10
CA LEU A 43 18.67 -5.50 -3.20
C LEU A 43 18.50 -4.72 -4.51
N TYR A 44 19.02 -5.31 -5.60
CA TYR A 44 19.01 -4.69 -6.91
C TYR A 44 17.60 -4.64 -7.51
N ILE A 45 17.01 -3.45 -7.59
CA ILE A 45 15.73 -3.12 -8.24
C ILE A 45 14.61 -4.09 -7.83
N ASP A 46 14.57 -4.46 -6.54
CA ASP A 46 13.56 -5.40 -6.03
C ASP A 46 12.27 -4.67 -5.61
N ALA A 47 11.31 -4.60 -6.53
CA ALA A 47 9.99 -3.99 -6.27
C ALA A 47 9.16 -4.77 -5.22
N THR A 48 9.43 -6.08 -5.03
CA THR A 48 8.72 -6.91 -4.05
C THR A 48 9.12 -6.50 -2.64
N VAL A 49 10.42 -6.39 -2.39
CA VAL A 49 10.93 -5.92 -1.10
C VAL A 49 10.56 -4.45 -0.89
N ALA A 50 10.68 -3.60 -1.92
CA ALA A 50 10.24 -2.22 -1.82
C ALA A 50 8.77 -2.09 -1.41
N TYR A 51 7.86 -2.86 -2.01
CA TYR A 51 6.44 -2.81 -1.64
C TYR A 51 6.18 -3.40 -0.26
N ARG A 52 6.86 -4.49 0.12
CA ARG A 52 6.79 -5.05 1.48
C ARG A 52 7.20 -4.01 2.54
N ARG A 53 8.29 -3.27 2.31
CA ARG A 53 8.73 -2.19 3.20
C ARG A 53 7.69 -1.09 3.33
N ALA A 54 7.00 -0.72 2.24
CA ALA A 54 5.90 0.24 2.28
C ALA A 54 4.74 -0.25 3.16
N CYS A 55 4.35 -1.53 3.02
CA CYS A 55 3.33 -2.17 3.86
C CYS A 55 3.73 -2.22 5.34
N LEU A 56 4.98 -2.63 5.65
CA LEU A 56 5.48 -2.68 7.01
C LEU A 56 5.48 -1.30 7.68
N ASN A 57 5.86 -0.25 6.93
CA ASN A 57 5.80 1.13 7.42
C ASN A 57 4.36 1.56 7.74
N ALA A 58 3.39 1.19 6.91
CA ALA A 58 1.97 1.46 7.16
C ALA A 58 1.45 0.71 8.40
N ILE A 59 1.85 -0.55 8.58
CA ILE A 59 1.48 -1.36 9.75
C ILE A 59 2.03 -0.74 11.04
N GLU A 60 3.31 -0.38 11.06
CA GLU A 60 3.92 0.27 12.24
C GLU A 60 3.27 1.62 12.57
N TYR A 61 2.82 2.35 11.55
CA TYR A 61 2.05 3.57 11.73
C TYR A 61 0.69 3.31 12.39
N LEU A 62 -0.09 2.37 11.85
CA LEU A 62 -1.42 2.02 12.37
C LEU A 62 -1.38 1.47 13.80
N LYS A 63 -0.30 0.76 14.16
CA LYS A 63 -0.07 0.30 15.55
C LYS A 63 -0.03 1.46 16.55
N LYS A 64 0.38 2.67 16.14
CA LYS A 64 0.35 3.86 17.02
C LYS A 64 -1.07 4.34 17.34
N PHE A 65 -2.07 3.94 16.55
CA PHE A 65 -3.49 4.24 16.78
C PHE A 65 -4.24 3.11 17.49
N GLY A 66 -3.51 2.08 17.97
CA GLY A 66 -4.06 1.00 18.78
C GLY A 66 -4.43 -0.29 18.02
N TYR A 67 -4.15 -0.37 16.72
CA TYR A 67 -4.30 -1.63 15.98
C TYR A 67 -3.21 -2.63 16.39
N SER A 68 -3.55 -3.93 16.40
CA SER A 68 -2.55 -5.00 16.36
C SER A 68 -1.87 -5.06 14.97
N GLY A 69 -0.74 -5.75 14.88
CA GLY A 69 -0.07 -5.96 13.59
C GLY A 69 -0.93 -6.77 12.62
N GLU A 70 -1.62 -7.78 13.14
CA GLU A 70 -2.54 -8.65 12.39
C GLU A 70 -3.76 -7.88 11.91
N GLN A 71 -4.35 -7.02 12.75
CA GLN A 71 -5.47 -6.16 12.34
C GLN A 71 -5.07 -5.21 11.22
N ALA A 72 -3.91 -4.55 11.35
CA ALA A 72 -3.40 -3.66 10.32
C ALA A 72 -3.10 -4.42 9.03
N TYR A 73 -2.49 -5.61 9.12
CA TYR A 73 -2.22 -6.46 7.95
C TYR A 73 -3.51 -6.87 7.21
N LEU A 74 -4.52 -7.34 7.93
CA LEU A 74 -5.82 -7.69 7.34
C LEU A 74 -6.52 -6.47 6.74
N LEU A 75 -6.44 -5.31 7.39
CA LEU A 75 -6.98 -4.06 6.86
C LEU A 75 -6.34 -3.72 5.52
N LEU A 76 -5.01 -3.77 5.42
CA LEU A 76 -4.30 -3.47 4.16
C LEU A 76 -4.61 -4.47 3.04
N GLY A 77 -4.99 -5.71 3.37
CA GLY A 77 -5.41 -6.71 2.40
C GLY A 77 -6.86 -6.60 1.93
N ALA A 78 -7.73 -5.92 2.69
CA ALA A 78 -9.16 -5.83 2.42
C ALA A 78 -9.63 -4.43 2.00
N ALA A 79 -8.96 -3.39 2.50
CA ALA A 79 -9.27 -2.00 2.14
C ALA A 79 -8.87 -1.71 0.69
N PRO A 80 -9.48 -0.70 0.04
CA PRO A 80 -9.12 -0.25 -1.31
C PRO A 80 -7.78 0.52 -1.29
N ILE A 81 -6.70 -0.19 -0.99
CA ILE A 81 -5.33 0.31 -0.99
C ILE A 81 -4.82 0.41 -2.42
N GLU A 82 -4.11 1.50 -2.74
CA GLU A 82 -3.36 1.57 -3.99
C GLU A 82 -1.88 1.26 -3.75
N GLY A 83 -1.40 0.19 -4.38
CA GLY A 83 0.02 -0.12 -4.49
C GLY A 83 0.57 0.42 -5.80
N ARG A 84 1.62 1.25 -5.72
CA ARG A 84 2.25 1.84 -6.91
C ARG A 84 3.73 1.49 -6.95
N ILE A 85 4.19 1.04 -8.11
CA ILE A 85 5.61 1.02 -8.44
C ILE A 85 5.97 2.46 -8.83
N SER A 86 6.56 3.20 -7.90
CA SER A 86 6.83 4.63 -8.05
C SER A 86 8.07 4.92 -8.88
N GLY A 87 9.09 4.04 -8.80
CA GLY A 87 10.34 4.20 -9.53
C GLY A 87 11.15 2.91 -9.57
N VAL A 88 11.73 2.62 -10.74
CA VAL A 88 12.54 1.41 -11.00
C VAL A 88 13.83 1.71 -11.77
N VAL A 89 14.23 2.98 -11.82
CA VAL A 89 15.38 3.44 -12.62
C VAL A 89 16.57 3.89 -11.75
N ASP A 90 16.34 4.05 -10.45
CA ASP A 90 17.32 4.63 -9.51
C ASP A 90 18.17 3.54 -8.87
N ILE A 91 19.08 2.94 -9.66
CA ILE A 91 19.96 1.86 -9.20
C ILE A 91 20.72 2.24 -7.92
N PRO A 92 20.77 1.36 -6.89
CA PRO A 92 20.21 0.00 -6.86
C PRO A 92 18.74 -0.09 -6.42
N ASN A 93 18.11 1.02 -6.05
CA ASN A 93 16.82 1.00 -5.34
C ASN A 93 15.62 0.92 -6.29
N ALA A 94 14.72 -0.03 -6.06
CA ALA A 94 13.32 0.14 -6.45
C ALA A 94 12.60 0.98 -5.38
N CYS A 95 11.62 1.77 -5.81
CA CYS A 95 10.76 2.57 -4.95
C CYS A 95 9.30 2.19 -5.20
N CYS A 96 8.63 1.74 -4.14
CA CYS A 96 7.20 1.46 -4.15
C CYS A 96 6.49 2.30 -3.11
N SER A 97 5.21 2.56 -3.34
CA SER A 97 4.37 3.31 -2.41
C SER A 97 3.03 2.63 -2.19
N LEU A 98 2.54 2.73 -0.96
CA LEU A 98 1.23 2.27 -0.52
C LEU A 98 0.38 3.48 -0.16
N TYR A 99 -0.79 3.61 -0.77
CA TYR A 99 -1.73 4.71 -0.55
C TYR A 99 -2.89 4.19 0.29
N LEU A 100 -2.97 4.65 1.54
CA LEU A 100 -4.03 4.33 2.48
C LEU A 100 -5.09 5.44 2.43
N PRO A 101 -6.32 5.18 1.94
CA PRO A 101 -7.39 6.18 1.95
C PRO A 101 -7.77 6.51 3.39
N VAL A 102 -7.74 7.80 3.75
CA VAL A 102 -7.98 8.21 5.15
C VAL A 102 -9.46 8.17 5.49
N GLU A 103 -10.34 8.26 4.49
CA GLU A 103 -11.78 8.34 4.67
C GLU A 103 -12.42 6.98 5.04
N ILE A 104 -11.65 5.89 5.08
CA ILE A 104 -12.14 4.59 5.58
C ILE A 104 -12.18 4.53 7.12
N PHE A 105 -11.55 5.50 7.80
CA PHE A 105 -11.48 5.55 9.25
C PHE A 105 -12.52 6.52 9.83
N GLU A 106 -13.14 6.15 10.95
CA GLU A 106 -14.07 7.02 11.69
C GLU A 106 -13.36 8.10 12.54
N PHE A 107 -12.03 8.13 12.51
CA PHE A 107 -11.19 9.05 13.26
C PHE A 107 -10.01 9.49 12.39
N ASP A 108 -9.42 10.64 12.74
CA ASP A 108 -8.33 11.20 11.95
C ASP A 108 -7.00 10.46 12.19
N ILE A 109 -6.49 9.82 11.14
CA ILE A 109 -5.18 9.17 11.14
C ILE A 109 -4.07 10.06 10.57
N ARG A 110 -4.34 11.32 10.21
CA ARG A 110 -3.33 12.21 9.62
C ARG A 110 -2.34 12.70 10.68
N PRO A 111 -1.05 12.87 10.33
CA PRO A 111 -0.08 13.50 11.21
C PRO A 111 -0.52 14.90 11.64
N ASN A 112 -0.42 15.18 12.94
CA ASN A 112 -0.69 16.49 13.53
C ASN A 112 0.25 16.74 14.72
N ALA A 113 0.22 17.96 15.27
CA ALA A 113 1.14 18.37 16.35
C ALA A 113 0.92 17.63 17.68
N GLN A 114 -0.27 17.06 17.90
CA GLN A 114 -0.62 16.33 19.11
C GLN A 114 -0.18 14.86 19.05
N GLY A 115 0.14 14.35 17.86
CA GLY A 115 0.51 12.95 17.65
C GLY A 115 -0.71 12.01 17.60
N PRO A 116 -0.46 10.69 17.47
CA PRO A 116 -1.53 9.71 17.36
C PRO A 116 -2.24 9.51 18.71
N THR A 117 -3.57 9.43 18.66
CA THR A 117 -4.38 9.03 19.82
C THR A 117 -4.65 7.53 19.72
N SER A 118 -4.06 6.75 20.62
CA SER A 118 -4.29 5.31 20.69
C SER A 118 -5.65 5.00 21.34
N ALA A 119 -6.37 4.02 20.81
CA ALA A 119 -7.64 3.53 21.36
C ALA A 119 -7.74 2.02 21.17
N ASP A 120 -8.54 1.36 21.99
CA ASP A 120 -8.84 -0.07 21.82
C ASP A 120 -9.57 -0.30 20.48
N ARG A 121 -9.03 -1.18 19.64
CA ARG A 121 -9.57 -1.57 18.33
C ARG A 121 -10.30 -2.90 18.36
N GLY A 122 -10.61 -3.40 19.55
CA GLY A 122 -11.22 -4.70 19.76
C GLY A 122 -10.27 -5.83 19.34
N MET A 123 -10.83 -7.02 19.17
CA MET A 123 -10.05 -8.27 19.06
C MET A 123 -10.29 -9.02 17.75
N ALA A 124 -10.59 -8.29 16.68
CA ALA A 124 -11.01 -8.86 15.39
C ALA A 124 -9.93 -9.63 14.60
N ALA A 125 -8.73 -9.82 15.13
CA ALA A 125 -7.69 -10.65 14.53
C ALA A 125 -6.84 -11.24 15.67
N ARG A 126 -7.10 -12.51 16.02
CA ARG A 126 -6.34 -13.25 17.04
C ARG A 126 -5.64 -14.42 16.37
N THR A 127 -4.39 -14.64 16.74
CA THR A 127 -3.57 -15.79 16.34
C THR A 127 -3.85 -16.99 17.23
#